data_AF-A0A078LPP0-F1
#
_entry.id   AF-A0A078LPP0-F1
#
_cell.length_a   1.000
_cell.length_b   1.000
_cell.length_c   1.000
_cell.angle_alpha   90.00
_cell.angle_beta   90.00
_cell.angle_gamma   90.00
#
_symmetry.space_group_name_H-M   'P 1'
#
loop_
_entity.id
_entity.type
_entity.pdbx_description
1 polymer ?
#
loop_
_entity_poly.entity_id
_entity_poly.type
_entity_poly.pdbx_seq_one_letter_code
_entity_poly.pdbx_strand_id
1 'polypeptide(L)'
;MTAQNQYNLPKKAKGARPYFFEDPAVDKLVAMLMGLTGEVSVLADRVDTLERLLAAQGTLPAGSVDSYAPDAAVREARDARREQMLRNVLRIIAQDQEDPDAGKPNDAAYYQAVEQVEQ
;
A
#
# COMPACT_ATOMS: atom_id res chain seq x y z
N MET A 1 30.08 6.98 -26.94
CA MET A 1 28.65 6.95 -26.58
C MET A 1 28.35 5.59 -25.96
N THR A 2 28.46 5.46 -24.64
CA THR A 2 28.22 4.20 -23.93
C THR A 2 26.74 4.07 -23.62
N ALA A 3 26.11 3.02 -24.15
CA ALA A 3 24.70 2.70 -23.92
C ALA A 3 24.49 2.36 -22.44
N GLN A 4 23.64 3.13 -21.76
CA GLN A 4 23.26 2.85 -20.37
C GLN A 4 22.26 1.69 -20.38
N ASN A 5 22.72 0.52 -19.94
CA ASN A 5 21.88 -0.64 -19.75
C ASN A 5 20.92 -0.34 -18.59
N GLN A 6 19.61 -0.36 -18.86
CA GLN A 6 18.58 -0.06 -17.85
C GLN A 6 18.46 -1.23 -16.88
N TYR A 7 19.21 -1.21 -15.79
CA TYR A 7 19.12 -2.20 -14.72
C TYR A 7 17.81 -2.00 -13.95
N ASN A 8 16.87 -2.93 -14.11
CA ASN A 8 15.64 -2.96 -13.34
C ASN A 8 15.92 -3.73 -12.03
N LEU A 9 16.17 -3.00 -10.94
CA LEU A 9 16.40 -3.60 -9.63
C LEU A 9 15.11 -4.26 -9.13
N PRO A 10 15.14 -5.55 -8.73
CA PRO A 10 13.98 -6.17 -8.12
C PRO A 10 13.65 -5.44 -6.81
N LYS A 11 12.48 -4.80 -6.76
CA LYS A 11 11.94 -4.11 -5.56
C LYS A 11 11.34 -5.11 -4.57
N LYS A 12 12.01 -6.24 -4.31
CA LYS A 12 11.59 -7.20 -3.28
C LYS A 12 12.56 -7.05 -2.10
N ALA A 13 12.02 -6.81 -0.91
CA ALA A 13 12.83 -6.83 0.31
C ALA A 13 13.46 -8.23 0.46
N LYS A 14 14.74 -8.28 0.84
CA LYS A 14 15.42 -9.55 1.12
C LYS A 14 15.10 -10.01 2.53
N GLY A 15 14.78 -11.29 2.71
CA GLY A 15 14.47 -11.91 4.01
C GLY A 15 13.04 -12.48 4.06
N ALA A 16 12.86 -13.57 4.82
CA ALA A 16 11.54 -14.13 5.10
C ALA A 16 10.76 -13.15 5.99
N ARG A 17 9.46 -12.97 5.72
CA ARG A 17 8.61 -12.09 6.52
C ARG A 17 8.32 -12.78 7.86
N PRO A 18 8.60 -12.15 9.01
CA PRO A 18 8.21 -12.72 10.29
C PRO A 18 6.70 -12.68 10.47
N TYR A 19 6.16 -13.70 11.13
CA TYR A 19 4.77 -13.75 11.59
C TYR A 19 4.76 -13.75 13.12
N PHE A 20 3.85 -12.99 13.73
CA PHE A 20 3.80 -12.79 15.18
C PHE A 20 2.61 -13.50 15.82
N PHE A 21 1.53 -13.72 15.07
CA PHE A 21 0.35 -14.44 15.53
C PHE A 21 0.41 -15.93 15.19
N GLU A 22 -0.40 -16.74 15.88
CA GLU A 22 -0.53 -18.18 15.61
C GLU A 22 -1.05 -18.46 14.19
N ASP A 23 -1.99 -17.63 13.71
CA ASP A 23 -2.48 -17.67 12.34
C ASP A 23 -1.80 -16.55 11.51
N PRO A 24 -0.92 -16.90 10.53
CA PRO A 24 -0.28 -15.94 9.64
C PRO A 24 -1.26 -15.05 8.86
N ALA A 25 -2.52 -15.46 8.69
CA ALA A 25 -3.55 -14.63 8.06
C ALA A 25 -3.83 -13.34 8.86
N VAL A 26 -3.68 -13.37 10.18
CA VAL A 26 -3.91 -12.22 11.06
C VAL A 26 -2.84 -11.15 10.84
N ASP A 27 -1.56 -11.54 10.83
CA ASP A 27 -0.45 -10.62 10.52
C ASP A 27 -0.61 -9.97 9.14
N LYS A 28 -1.05 -10.76 8.15
CA LYS A 28 -1.29 -10.26 6.79
C LYS A 28 -2.42 -9.24 6.77
N LEU A 29 -3.51 -9.51 7.47
CA LEU A 29 -4.64 -8.59 7.60
C LEU A 29 -4.20 -7.29 8.28
N VAL A 30 -3.46 -7.37 9.38
CA VAL A 30 -2.94 -6.20 10.09
C VAL A 30 -2.01 -5.38 9.19
N ALA A 31 -1.12 -6.03 8.43
CA ALA A 31 -0.23 -5.35 7.49
C ALA A 31 -1.02 -4.62 6.37
N MET A 32 -2.03 -5.28 5.79
CA MET A 32 -2.91 -4.65 4.79
C MET A 32 -3.68 -3.46 5.38
N LEU A 33 -4.23 -3.62 6.58
CA LEU A 33 -5.00 -2.60 7.27
C LEU A 33 -4.14 -1.37 7.60
N MET A 34 -2.94 -1.57 8.12
CA MET A 34 -2.02 -0.48 8.45
C MET A 34 -1.56 0.28 7.20
N GLY A 35 -1.23 -0.45 6.12
CA GLY A 35 -0.89 0.16 4.83
C GLY A 35 -2.03 1.00 4.27
N LEU A 36 -3.25 0.43 4.24
CA LEU A 36 -4.45 1.12 3.77
C LEU A 36 -4.78 2.35 4.64
N THR A 37 -4.69 2.24 5.96
CA THR A 37 -4.98 3.34 6.89
C THR A 37 -4.02 4.50 6.69
N GLY A 38 -2.72 4.20 6.50
CA GLY A 38 -1.72 5.22 6.18
C GLY A 38 -2.02 5.95 4.87
N GLU A 39 -2.34 5.20 3.80
CA GLU A 39 -2.73 5.79 2.52
C GLU A 39 -4.01 6.65 2.63
N VAL A 40 -5.02 6.17 3.34
CA VAL A 40 -6.28 6.89 3.56
C VAL A 40 -6.05 8.19 4.33
N SER A 41 -5.22 8.17 5.38
CA SER A 41 -4.90 9.38 6.16
C SER A 41 -4.21 10.44 5.28
N VAL A 42 -3.21 10.05 4.50
CA VAL A 42 -2.50 10.98 3.60
C VAL A 42 -3.43 11.53 2.52
N LEU A 43 -4.32 10.69 1.97
CA LEU A 43 -5.31 11.14 0.99
C LEU A 43 -6.33 12.10 1.60
N ALA A 44 -6.81 11.84 2.81
CA ALA A 44 -7.75 12.71 3.51
C ALA A 44 -7.15 14.10 3.74
N ASP A 45 -5.93 14.17 4.26
CA ASP A 45 -5.22 15.44 4.49
C ASP A 45 -4.98 16.21 3.18
N ARG A 46 -4.63 15.48 2.12
CA ARG A 46 -4.42 16.08 0.79
C ARG A 46 -5.72 16.63 0.21
N VAL A 47 -6.84 15.94 0.39
CA VAL A 47 -8.16 16.41 -0.06
C VAL A 47 -8.58 17.66 0.71
N ASP A 48 -8.50 17.65 2.05
CA ASP A 48 -8.81 18.83 2.87
C ASP A 48 -7.94 20.04 2.48
N THR A 49 -6.64 19.81 2.26
CA THR A 49 -5.73 20.87 1.80
C THR A 49 -6.16 21.45 0.45
N LEU A 50 -6.51 20.60 -0.52
CA LEU A 50 -6.96 21.05 -1.85
C LEU A 50 -8.26 21.85 -1.77
N GLU A 51 -9.23 21.39 -0.98
CA GLU A 51 -10.50 22.09 -0.79
C GLU A 51 -10.30 23.47 -0.15
N ARG A 52 -9.48 23.56 0.90
CA ARG A 52 -9.17 24.84 1.56
C ARG A 52 -8.46 25.81 0.61
N LEU A 53 -7.49 25.34 -0.16
CA LEU A 53 -6.76 26.18 -1.11
C LEU A 53 -7.68 26.71 -2.22
N LEU A 54 -8.55 25.84 -2.78
CA LEU A 54 -9.49 26.24 -3.83
C LEU A 54 -10.57 27.20 -3.32
N ALA A 55 -11.04 27.01 -2.08
CA ALA A 55 -11.98 27.92 -1.43
C ALA A 55 -11.34 29.28 -1.13
N ALA A 56 -10.11 29.28 -0.61
CA ALA A 56 -9.36 30.52 -0.34
C ALA A 56 -9.10 31.33 -1.63
N GLN A 57 -8.93 30.65 -2.77
CA GLN A 57 -8.79 31.27 -4.09
C GLN A 57 -10.15 31.67 -4.72
N GLY A 58 -11.28 31.38 -4.07
CA GLY A 58 -12.62 31.64 -4.61
C GLY A 58 -12.98 30.79 -5.84
N THR A 59 -12.23 29.72 -6.11
CA THR A 59 -12.43 28.84 -7.28
C THR A 59 -13.52 27.80 -7.03
N LEU A 60 -13.59 27.28 -5.80
CA LEU A 60 -14.55 26.24 -5.41
C LEU A 60 -15.24 26.66 -4.10
N PRO A 61 -16.57 26.84 -4.07
CA PRO A 61 -17.29 27.09 -2.82
C PRO A 61 -17.08 25.96 -1.81
N ALA A 62 -17.00 26.29 -0.52
CA ALA A 62 -16.93 25.28 0.54
C ALA A 62 -18.14 24.32 0.47
N GLY A 63 -17.92 23.03 0.70
CA GLY A 63 -18.96 21.98 0.59
C GLY A 63 -19.33 21.57 -0.85
N SER A 64 -18.65 22.11 -1.87
CA SER A 64 -18.89 21.67 -3.26
C SER A 64 -18.49 20.21 -3.50
N VAL A 65 -17.49 19.71 -2.78
CA VAL A 65 -17.07 18.30 -2.90
C VAL A 65 -18.13 17.37 -2.33
N ASP A 66 -18.71 17.71 -1.18
CA ASP A 66 -19.78 16.92 -0.54
C ASP A 66 -21.06 16.84 -1.37
N SER A 67 -21.35 17.89 -2.13
CA SER A 67 -22.52 17.98 -3.02
C SER A 67 -22.26 17.48 -4.43
N TYR A 68 -21.02 17.10 -4.77
CA TYR A 68 -20.66 16.70 -6.12
C TYR A 68 -21.25 15.33 -6.50
N ALA A 69 -22.07 15.33 -7.54
CA ALA A 69 -22.61 14.11 -8.15
C ALA A 69 -21.80 13.73 -9.41
N PRO A 70 -20.98 12.65 -9.36
CA PRO A 70 -20.23 12.23 -10.53
C PRO A 70 -21.14 11.65 -11.61
N ASP A 71 -20.86 11.95 -12.87
CA ASP A 71 -21.51 11.32 -14.02
C ASP A 71 -21.02 9.87 -14.26
N ALA A 72 -21.54 9.23 -15.30
CA ALA A 72 -21.19 7.84 -15.62
C ALA A 72 -19.69 7.66 -15.94
N ALA A 73 -19.10 8.58 -16.71
CA ALA A 73 -17.70 8.49 -17.11
C ALA A 73 -16.75 8.65 -15.92
N VAL A 74 -17.06 9.57 -15.00
CA VAL A 74 -16.29 9.76 -13.77
C VAL A 74 -16.39 8.54 -12.85
N ARG A 75 -17.57 7.90 -12.77
CA ARG A 75 -17.75 6.66 -11.99
C ARG A 75 -16.91 5.53 -12.57
N GLU A 76 -16.96 5.30 -13.88
CA GLU A 76 -16.17 4.27 -14.56
C GLU A 76 -14.66 4.49 -14.36
N ALA A 77 -14.18 5.72 -14.51
CA ALA A 77 -12.79 6.06 -14.23
C ALA A 77 -12.39 5.83 -12.75
N ARG A 78 -13.33 6.03 -11.82
CA ARG A 78 -13.11 5.69 -10.40
C ARG A 78 -13.11 4.18 -10.18
N ASP A 79 -13.93 3.42 -10.90
CA ASP A 79 -13.97 1.95 -10.79
C ASP A 79 -12.62 1.35 -11.19
N ALA A 80 -12.07 1.75 -12.33
CA ALA A 80 -10.73 1.34 -12.76
C ALA A 80 -9.62 1.69 -11.74
N ARG A 81 -9.71 2.88 -11.10
CA ARG A 81 -8.77 3.26 -10.03
C ARG A 81 -8.94 2.40 -8.77
N ARG A 82 -10.18 2.08 -8.38
CA ARG A 82 -10.43 1.21 -7.22
C ARG A 82 -9.88 -0.19 -7.44
N GLU A 83 -10.00 -0.73 -8.65
CA GLU A 83 -9.36 -2.02 -8.95
C GLU A 83 -7.84 -1.98 -8.77
N GLN A 84 -7.18 -0.89 -9.19
CA GLN A 84 -5.74 -0.73 -8.96
C GLN A 84 -5.40 -0.62 -7.47
N MET A 85 -6.21 0.10 -6.69
CA MET A 85 -6.05 0.19 -5.23
C MET A 85 -6.18 -1.19 -4.59
N LEU A 86 -7.20 -1.97 -4.97
CA LEU A 86 -7.38 -3.33 -4.47
C LEU A 86 -6.18 -4.22 -4.81
N ARG A 87 -5.61 -4.12 -6.02
CA ARG A 87 -4.38 -4.85 -6.38
C ARG A 87 -3.19 -4.48 -5.49
N ASN A 88 -3.11 -3.24 -5.03
CA ASN A 88 -2.03 -2.81 -4.13
C ASN A 88 -2.25 -3.33 -2.71
N VAL A 89 -3.48 -3.23 -2.19
CA VAL A 89 -3.83 -3.74 -0.85
C VAL A 89 -3.66 -5.26 -0.79
N LEU A 90 -4.15 -5.98 -1.80
CA LEU A 90 -4.09 -7.45 -1.87
C LEU A 90 -2.73 -7.98 -2.31
N ARG A 91 -1.73 -7.12 -2.51
CA ARG A 91 -0.39 -7.52 -2.98
C ARG A 91 0.23 -8.61 -2.12
N ILE A 92 0.02 -8.55 -0.80
CA ILE A 92 0.56 -9.53 0.14
C ILE A 92 0.05 -10.95 -0.14
N ILE A 93 -1.22 -11.08 -0.54
CA ILE A 93 -1.84 -12.37 -0.87
C ILE A 93 -1.31 -12.88 -2.21
N ALA A 94 -1.17 -11.98 -3.19
CA ALA A 94 -0.59 -12.33 -4.49
C ALA A 94 0.86 -12.82 -4.36
N GLN A 95 1.66 -12.14 -3.53
CA GLN A 95 3.06 -12.51 -3.25
C GLN A 95 3.19 -13.89 -2.61
N ASP A 96 2.27 -14.27 -1.72
CA ASP A 96 2.27 -15.59 -1.10
C ASP A 96 1.94 -16.72 -2.10
N GLN A 97 1.10 -16.45 -3.11
CA GLN A 97 0.79 -17.45 -4.15
C GLN A 97 1.93 -17.60 -5.17
N GLU A 98 2.66 -16.52 -5.45
CA GLU A 98 3.78 -16.50 -6.40
C GLU A 98 5.05 -17.18 -5.84
N ASP A 99 5.16 -17.28 -4.52
CA ASP A 99 6.36 -17.80 -3.85
C ASP A 99 6.01 -18.64 -2.59
N PRO A 100 5.42 -19.83 -2.78
CA PRO A 100 5.03 -20.71 -1.66
C PRO A 100 6.23 -21.23 -0.83
N ASP A 101 7.45 -21.10 -1.37
CA ASP A 101 8.71 -21.59 -0.79
C ASP A 101 9.64 -20.46 -0.29
N ALA A 102 9.13 -19.23 -0.12
CA ALA A 102 9.88 -18.05 0.35
C ALA A 102 10.36 -18.14 1.83
N GLY A 103 11.11 -19.19 2.17
CA GLY A 103 11.56 -19.49 3.53
C GLY A 103 10.38 -19.89 4.43
N LYS A 104 10.61 -20.84 5.34
CA LYS A 104 9.66 -21.00 6.44
C LYS A 104 9.75 -19.73 7.27
N PRO A 105 8.66 -18.97 7.45
CA PRO A 105 8.69 -17.80 8.32
C PRO A 105 9.12 -18.24 9.73
N ASN A 106 9.90 -17.41 10.40
CA ASN A 106 10.48 -17.71 11.71
C ASN A 106 11.32 -19.01 11.73
N ASP A 107 12.14 -19.25 10.70
CA ASP A 107 13.08 -20.36 10.69
C ASP A 107 14.29 -20.13 11.62
N ALA A 108 15.18 -21.11 11.70
CA ALA A 108 16.39 -21.01 12.53
C ALA A 108 17.26 -19.79 12.15
N ALA A 109 17.24 -19.34 10.89
CA ALA A 109 17.98 -18.17 10.45
C ALA A 109 17.37 -16.88 11.00
N TYR A 110 16.04 -16.78 11.09
CA TYR A 110 15.36 -15.66 11.76
C TYR A 110 15.76 -15.54 13.23
N TYR A 111 15.69 -16.63 14.01
CA TYR A 111 16.02 -16.59 15.43
C TYR A 111 17.50 -16.29 15.68
N GLN A 112 18.40 -16.80 14.85
CA GLN A 112 19.83 -16.44 14.92
C GLN A 112 20.08 -14.94 14.67
N ALA A 113 19.34 -14.33 13.75
CA ALA A 113 19.45 -12.89 13.51
C ALA A 113 18.93 -12.06 14.70
N VAL A 114 17.86 -12.51 15.37
CA VAL A 114 17.34 -11.86 16.59
C VAL A 114 18.38 -11.92 17.71
N GLU A 115 18.97 -13.08 17.98
CA GLU A 115 20.00 -13.25 19.02
C GLU A 115 21.22 -12.37 18.79
N GLN A 116 21.62 -12.12 17.54
CA GLN A 116 22.75 -11.25 17.22
C GLN A 116 22.49 -9.75 17.50
N VAL A 117 21.22 -9.32 17.48
CA VAL A 117 20.83 -7.93 17.73
C VAL A 117 20.62 -7.67 19.23
N GLU A 118 20.29 -8.70 20.00
CA GLU A 118 20.06 -8.61 21.45
C GLU A 118 21.36 -8.59 22.29
N GLN A 119 22.53 -8.88 21.69
CA GLN A 119 23.86 -8.77 22.32
C GLN A 119 24.44 -7.34 22.24
#